data_AF-A0A673CTS0-F1
#
_entry.id   AF-A0A673CTS0-F1
#
_cell.length_a   1.000
_cell.length_b   1.000
_cell.length_c   1.000
_cell.angle_alpha   90.00
_cell.angle_beta   90.00
_cell.angle_gamma   90.00
#
_symmetry.space_group_name_H-M   'P 1'
#
loop_
_entity.id
_entity.type
_entity.pdbx_description
1 polymer ?
#
loop_
_entity_poly.entity_id
_entity_poly.type
_entity_poly.pdbx_seq_one_letter_code
_entity_poly.pdbx_strand_id
1 'polypeptide(L)'
;MLTEGGSFMKGMAMGGVFCLVLSLLTSFSPIPESRKEDSHHHHHVKAASKDELKRLTDSQVQEWSNQVRVYCIIMVQPKILVYWATAADTWSKHCDKAVFYTSESSKALEAVDLNEKDDWARLRKALKHAYDNAGDLQWFFVAQPTTFAIIENLKHLVLTKDPSEPFYLGHAMKSGELEYVSYDSGIVLSYEALKRLVNVFQDQDKCPERGRTLWKLSEDKQLAVCLKYTGVFAENGEDAHGKGLFNSKSIESLISESMKDNPSNVVEGCCSDMAVTFNGMSPNQMQVMMFGVYRLRPYGHDFRDLLEFYPPEGSDND
;
A
#
# COMPACT_ATOMS: atom_id res chain seq x y z
N MET A 1 -15.77 -38.51 61.00
CA MET A 1 -15.99 -37.07 60.81
C MET A 1 -16.11 -36.82 59.32
N LEU A 2 -17.35 -36.83 58.82
CA LEU A 2 -17.72 -36.75 57.40
C LEU A 2 -18.24 -35.34 57.11
N THR A 3 -17.36 -34.34 57.25
CA THR A 3 -17.77 -32.92 57.17
C THR A 3 -16.74 -32.01 56.52
N GLU A 4 -15.88 -32.54 55.63
CA GLU A 4 -14.96 -31.69 54.84
C GLU A 4 -15.07 -31.90 53.32
N GLY A 5 -15.62 -33.02 52.84
CA GLY A 5 -15.78 -33.28 51.39
C GLY A 5 -16.86 -32.43 50.69
N GLY A 6 -17.80 -31.86 51.45
CA GLY A 6 -18.92 -31.10 50.88
C GLY A 6 -18.55 -29.72 50.34
N SER A 7 -17.51 -29.08 50.90
CA SER A 7 -17.05 -27.77 50.44
C SER A 7 -16.22 -27.87 49.15
N PHE A 8 -15.34 -28.88 49.08
CA PHE A 8 -14.50 -29.14 47.90
C PHE A 8 -15.33 -29.52 46.66
N MET A 9 -16.32 -30.40 46.84
CA MET A 9 -17.23 -30.80 45.75
C MET A 9 -18.08 -29.63 45.24
N LYS A 10 -18.50 -28.71 46.12
CA LYS A 10 -19.20 -27.47 45.73
C LYS A 10 -18.29 -26.51 44.97
N GLY A 11 -17.01 -26.39 45.37
CA GLY A 11 -16.00 -25.60 44.65
C GLY A 11 -15.73 -26.13 43.25
N MET A 12 -15.58 -27.45 43.08
CA MET A 12 -15.43 -28.08 41.76
C MET A 12 -16.67 -27.91 40.88
N ALA A 13 -17.86 -28.05 41.44
CA ALA A 13 -19.10 -27.84 40.69
C ALA A 13 -19.26 -26.39 40.22
N MET A 14 -18.95 -25.40 41.07
CA MET A 14 -18.96 -23.98 40.68
C MET A 14 -17.89 -23.64 39.64
N GLY A 15 -16.67 -24.19 39.78
CA GLY A 15 -15.61 -24.02 38.79
C GLY A 15 -15.95 -24.63 37.43
N GLY A 16 -16.57 -25.82 37.43
CA GLY A 16 -17.04 -26.49 36.20
C GLY A 16 -18.15 -25.71 35.50
N VAL A 17 -19.13 -25.18 36.26
CA VAL A 17 -20.20 -24.32 35.70
C VAL A 17 -19.61 -23.02 35.15
N PHE A 18 -18.65 -22.41 35.83
CA PHE A 18 -17.98 -21.19 35.35
C PHE A 18 -17.20 -21.44 34.05
N CYS A 19 -16.46 -22.55 33.95
CA CYS A 19 -15.76 -22.95 32.73
C CYS A 19 -16.73 -23.29 31.59
N LEU A 20 -17.87 -23.94 31.87
CA LEU A 20 -18.90 -24.21 30.87
C LEU A 20 -19.55 -22.92 30.36
N VAL A 21 -19.86 -21.97 31.25
CA VAL A 21 -20.39 -20.65 30.87
C VAL A 21 -19.37 -19.85 30.05
N LEU A 22 -18.09 -19.86 30.41
CA LEU A 22 -17.03 -19.24 29.61
C LEU A 22 -16.84 -19.92 28.25
N SER A 23 -16.93 -21.26 28.20
CA SER A 23 -16.86 -22.01 26.94
C SER A 23 -18.06 -21.72 26.05
N LEU A 24 -19.27 -21.59 26.61
CA LEU A 24 -20.47 -21.20 25.87
C LEU A 24 -20.39 -19.74 25.41
N LEU A 25 -19.91 -18.81 26.25
CA LEU A 25 -19.73 -17.40 25.88
C LEU A 25 -18.63 -17.20 24.83
N THR A 26 -17.59 -18.03 24.81
CA THR A 26 -16.57 -18.03 23.75
C THR A 26 -17.06 -18.71 22.46
N SER A 27 -17.95 -19.70 22.57
CA SER A 27 -18.65 -20.35 21.45
C SER A 27 -19.69 -19.42 20.78
N PHE A 28 -20.17 -18.40 21.49
CA PHE A 28 -21.02 -17.33 20.97
C PHE A 28 -20.24 -16.06 20.62
N SER A 29 -18.95 -16.20 20.26
CA SER A 29 -18.32 -15.16 19.45
C SER A 29 -19.00 -15.20 18.08
N PRO A 30 -19.70 -14.15 17.64
CA PRO A 30 -20.16 -14.10 16.27
C PRO A 30 -18.90 -14.18 15.40
N ILE A 31 -18.78 -15.25 14.62
CA ILE A 31 -17.95 -15.26 13.42
C ILE A 31 -18.30 -13.95 12.70
N PRO A 32 -17.36 -13.04 12.42
CA PRO A 32 -17.68 -11.90 11.58
C PRO A 32 -18.03 -12.50 10.22
N GLU A 33 -19.31 -12.57 9.92
CA GLU A 33 -19.78 -12.78 8.57
C GLU A 33 -19.12 -11.71 7.70
N SER A 34 -18.19 -12.14 6.87
CA SER A 34 -17.72 -11.38 5.72
C SER A 34 -18.91 -11.17 4.78
N ARG A 35 -19.70 -10.13 5.03
CA ARG A 35 -20.53 -9.42 4.04
C ARG A 35 -21.28 -8.28 4.71
N LYS A 36 -20.72 -7.09 4.58
CA LYS A 36 -21.32 -5.96 3.85
C LYS A 36 -20.17 -5.02 3.56
N GLU A 37 -20.12 -4.48 2.34
CA GLU A 37 -19.43 -3.23 2.07
C GLU A 37 -19.87 -2.26 3.17
N ASP A 38 -19.01 -2.07 4.16
CA ASP A 38 -19.10 -0.88 4.97
C ASP A 38 -18.96 0.24 3.96
N SER A 39 -20.03 1.03 3.83
CA SER A 39 -20.00 2.38 3.28
C SER A 39 -19.02 3.18 4.15
N HIS A 40 -17.73 2.93 3.98
CA HIS A 40 -16.70 3.69 4.65
C HIS A 40 -16.71 5.06 4.00
N HIS A 41 -17.17 6.05 4.75
CA HIS A 41 -17.06 7.45 4.38
C HIS A 41 -15.58 7.83 4.39
N HIS A 42 -14.88 7.49 3.32
CA HIS A 42 -13.57 7.98 2.99
C HIS A 42 -13.70 8.99 1.85
N HIS A 43 -12.65 9.78 1.67
CA HIS A 43 -12.51 10.50 0.42
C HIS A 43 -11.94 9.54 -0.63
N HIS A 44 -12.34 9.73 -1.88
CA HIS A 44 -11.99 8.84 -2.98
C HIS A 44 -11.34 9.63 -4.11
N VAL A 45 -10.23 9.08 -4.62
CA VAL A 45 -9.55 9.57 -5.82
C VAL A 45 -9.79 8.58 -6.95
N LYS A 46 -10.36 9.11 -8.04
CA LYS A 46 -10.51 8.42 -9.32
C LYS A 46 -9.60 9.05 -10.36
N ALA A 47 -9.11 8.21 -11.27
CA ALA A 47 -8.36 8.66 -12.43
C ALA A 47 -9.26 9.46 -13.40
N ALA A 48 -8.64 10.25 -14.27
CA ALA A 48 -9.36 10.98 -15.30
C ALA A 48 -10.07 10.00 -16.26
N SER A 49 -11.35 10.26 -16.52
CA SER A 49 -12.14 9.46 -17.46
C SER A 49 -11.63 9.62 -18.89
N LYS A 50 -11.89 8.64 -19.75
CA LYS A 50 -11.56 8.72 -21.19
C LYS A 50 -12.18 9.97 -21.85
N ASP A 51 -13.36 10.40 -21.41
CA ASP A 51 -14.01 11.59 -21.98
C ASP A 51 -13.37 12.90 -21.50
N GLU A 52 -12.80 12.94 -20.29
CA GLU A 52 -11.96 14.05 -19.84
C GLU A 52 -10.65 14.09 -20.61
N LEU A 53 -10.01 12.94 -20.83
CA LEU A 53 -8.77 12.84 -21.60
C LEU A 53 -8.96 13.24 -23.07
N LYS A 54 -10.08 12.88 -23.71
CA LYS A 54 -10.41 13.30 -25.09
C LYS A 54 -10.57 14.81 -25.26
N ARG A 55 -10.78 15.56 -24.17
CA ARG A 55 -10.85 17.03 -24.22
C ARG A 55 -9.48 17.68 -24.22
N LEU A 56 -8.43 16.93 -23.86
CA LEU A 56 -7.05 17.38 -23.94
C LEU A 56 -6.53 17.19 -25.37
N THR A 57 -5.70 18.12 -25.82
CA THR A 57 -4.91 17.96 -27.04
C THR A 57 -3.78 16.96 -26.81
N ASP A 58 -3.30 16.30 -27.86
CA ASP A 58 -2.17 15.37 -27.78
C ASP A 58 -0.92 16.02 -27.13
N SER A 59 -0.68 17.31 -27.42
CA SER A 59 0.40 18.08 -26.79
C SER A 59 0.21 18.29 -25.29
N GLN A 60 -1.02 18.55 -24.83
CA GLN A 60 -1.31 18.70 -23.40
C GLN A 60 -1.18 17.37 -22.67
N VAL A 61 -1.68 16.30 -23.30
CA VAL A 61 -1.55 14.94 -22.78
C VAL A 61 -0.08 14.57 -22.61
N GLN A 62 0.75 14.81 -23.63
CA GLN A 62 2.17 14.51 -23.57
C GLN A 62 2.91 15.39 -22.54
N GLU A 63 2.59 16.67 -22.47
CA GLU A 63 3.14 17.58 -21.47
C GLU A 63 2.80 17.13 -20.05
N TRP A 64 1.55 16.76 -19.77
CA TRP A 64 1.12 16.33 -18.46
C TRP A 64 1.70 14.96 -18.09
N SER A 65 1.79 14.05 -19.06
CA SER A 65 2.42 12.74 -18.87
C SER A 65 3.88 12.87 -18.46
N ASN A 66 4.60 13.82 -19.06
CA ASN A 66 5.99 14.12 -18.73
C ASN A 66 6.15 14.84 -17.38
N GLN A 67 5.11 15.52 -16.90
CA GLN A 67 5.13 16.19 -15.59
C GLN A 67 4.94 15.21 -14.43
N VAL A 68 4.17 14.13 -14.62
CA VAL A 68 3.93 13.14 -13.57
C VAL A 68 5.12 12.20 -13.44
N ARG A 69 5.99 12.52 -12.47
CA ARG A 69 7.17 11.71 -12.14
C ARG A 69 7.14 11.18 -10.71
N VAL A 70 7.45 9.91 -10.57
CA VAL A 70 7.28 9.10 -9.36
C VAL A 70 8.64 8.67 -8.80
N TYR A 71 8.90 9.09 -7.56
CA TYR A 71 10.02 8.61 -6.75
C TYR A 71 9.57 7.39 -5.96
N CYS A 72 10.10 6.21 -6.27
CA CYS A 72 9.81 4.98 -5.56
C CYS A 72 10.76 4.79 -4.36
N ILE A 73 10.19 4.74 -3.16
CA ILE A 73 10.83 4.52 -1.87
C ILE A 73 10.59 3.06 -1.49
N ILE A 74 11.55 2.19 -1.80
CA ILE A 74 11.38 0.73 -1.64
C ILE A 74 12.12 0.28 -0.39
N MET A 75 11.38 -0.16 0.64
CA MET A 75 11.98 -0.55 1.91
C MET A 75 12.39 -2.02 1.87
N VAL A 76 13.70 -2.32 1.95
CA VAL A 76 14.25 -3.66 1.78
C VAL A 76 15.10 -4.11 2.95
N GLN A 77 15.29 -5.42 3.10
CA GLN A 77 16.15 -6.01 4.13
C GLN A 77 17.02 -7.12 3.55
N PRO A 78 18.29 -7.28 3.97
CA PRO A 78 19.17 -8.32 3.43
C PRO A 78 18.72 -9.75 3.73
N LYS A 79 17.88 -9.95 4.75
CA LYS A 79 17.28 -11.26 5.03
C LYS A 79 16.39 -11.78 3.88
N ILE A 80 15.96 -10.91 2.96
CA ILE A 80 15.07 -11.23 1.82
C ILE A 80 15.67 -10.74 0.48
N LEU A 81 16.97 -10.98 0.26
CA LEU A 81 17.69 -10.55 -0.96
C LEU A 81 16.98 -10.91 -2.27
N VAL A 82 16.32 -12.06 -2.37
CA VAL A 82 15.64 -12.49 -3.60
C VAL A 82 14.47 -11.58 -3.96
N TYR A 83 13.68 -11.14 -2.96
CA TYR A 83 12.58 -10.20 -3.19
C TYR A 83 13.11 -8.83 -3.63
N TRP A 84 14.19 -8.36 -2.97
CA TRP A 84 14.85 -7.12 -3.35
C TRP A 84 15.40 -7.19 -4.79
N ALA A 85 16.16 -8.21 -5.13
CA ALA A 85 16.66 -8.41 -6.50
C ALA A 85 15.52 -8.44 -7.53
N THR A 86 14.41 -9.10 -7.20
CA THR A 86 13.26 -9.20 -8.10
C THR A 86 12.55 -7.86 -8.28
N ALA A 87 12.33 -7.10 -7.20
CA ALA A 87 11.77 -5.76 -7.31
C ALA A 87 12.66 -4.85 -8.16
N ALA A 88 13.99 -4.91 -7.96
CA ALA A 88 14.99 -4.18 -8.73
C ALA A 88 15.01 -4.55 -10.22
N ASP A 89 14.77 -5.82 -10.55
CA ASP A 89 14.80 -6.32 -11.92
C ASP A 89 13.45 -6.21 -12.66
N THR A 90 12.36 -5.89 -11.95
CA THR A 90 11.00 -5.85 -12.53
C THR A 90 10.41 -4.43 -12.48
N TRP A 91 9.28 -4.25 -11.81
CA TRP A 91 8.45 -3.05 -11.87
C TRP A 91 9.16 -1.76 -11.44
N SER A 92 10.18 -1.83 -10.58
CA SER A 92 10.84 -0.62 -10.09
C SER A 92 11.60 0.14 -11.19
N LYS A 93 11.95 -0.55 -12.28
CA LYS A 93 12.52 0.05 -13.49
C LYS A 93 11.56 1.11 -14.10
N HIS A 94 10.26 0.92 -13.95
CA HIS A 94 9.22 1.83 -14.45
C HIS A 94 9.05 3.11 -13.61
N CYS A 95 9.71 3.20 -12.44
CA CYS A 95 9.76 4.42 -11.67
C CYS A 95 10.70 5.44 -12.33
N ASP A 96 10.37 6.73 -12.27
CA ASP A 96 11.27 7.78 -12.74
C ASP A 96 12.56 7.85 -11.90
N LYS A 97 12.45 7.51 -10.62
CA LYS A 97 13.59 7.24 -9.74
C LYS A 97 13.22 6.19 -8.70
N ALA A 98 13.85 5.02 -8.74
CA ALA A 98 13.73 4.01 -7.71
C ALA A 98 14.93 4.05 -6.74
N VAL A 99 14.66 4.10 -5.44
CA VAL A 99 15.70 3.98 -4.41
C VAL A 99 15.30 2.94 -3.38
N PHE A 100 16.22 2.01 -3.16
CA PHE A 100 16.11 0.96 -2.15
C PHE A 100 16.71 1.44 -0.84
N TYR A 101 15.98 1.26 0.26
CA TYR A 101 16.38 1.69 1.60
C TYR A 101 16.47 0.50 2.52
N THR A 102 17.57 0.38 3.27
CA THR A 102 17.81 -0.79 4.11
C THR A 102 18.34 -0.42 5.49
N SER A 103 18.22 -1.37 6.44
CA SER A 103 18.76 -1.21 7.80
C SER A 103 20.25 -1.52 7.91
N GLU A 104 20.78 -2.28 6.96
CA GLU A 104 22.16 -2.73 6.95
C GLU A 104 22.63 -2.96 5.51
N SER A 105 23.82 -2.50 5.18
CA SER A 105 24.38 -2.64 3.83
C SER A 105 24.52 -4.10 3.38
N SER A 106 24.22 -4.33 2.10
CA SER A 106 24.49 -5.58 1.39
C SER A 106 25.57 -5.34 0.34
N LYS A 107 26.49 -6.29 0.16
CA LYS A 107 27.46 -6.24 -0.95
C LYS A 107 26.87 -6.68 -2.28
N ALA A 108 25.67 -7.28 -2.27
CA ALA A 108 25.07 -7.90 -3.44
C ALA A 108 24.18 -6.94 -4.25
N LEU A 109 23.56 -5.96 -3.59
CA LEU A 109 22.59 -5.05 -4.20
C LEU A 109 22.77 -3.63 -3.63
N GLU A 110 22.59 -2.63 -4.47
CA GLU A 110 22.72 -1.22 -4.10
C GLU A 110 21.49 -0.71 -3.35
N ALA A 111 21.70 -0.20 -2.14
CA ALA A 111 20.69 0.48 -1.34
C ALA A 111 21.33 1.55 -0.46
N VAL A 112 20.52 2.51 -0.05
CA VAL A 112 20.86 3.47 1.00
C VAL A 112 20.75 2.75 2.35
N ASP A 113 21.90 2.57 3.01
CA ASP A 113 21.96 2.06 4.38
C ASP A 113 21.60 3.18 5.37
N LEU A 114 20.47 3.01 6.06
CA LEU A 114 19.96 3.98 7.03
C LEU A 114 20.46 3.72 8.46
N ASN A 115 21.22 2.61 8.66
CA ASN A 115 21.74 2.15 9.94
C ASN A 115 20.69 2.26 11.07
N GLU A 116 19.50 1.74 10.80
CA GLU A 116 18.33 1.85 11.67
C GLU A 116 17.53 0.55 11.66
N LYS A 117 17.29 -0.02 12.84
CA LYS A 117 16.60 -1.31 12.97
C LYS A 117 15.12 -1.17 13.27
N ASP A 118 14.71 -0.08 13.93
CA ASP A 118 13.29 0.16 14.13
C ASP A 118 12.63 0.57 12.81
N ASP A 119 11.61 -0.19 12.40
CA ASP A 119 11.01 -0.02 11.08
C ASP A 119 10.38 1.37 10.87
N TRP A 120 9.79 1.96 11.92
CA TRP A 120 9.22 3.31 11.84
C TRP A 120 10.30 4.38 11.75
N ALA A 121 11.31 4.34 12.63
CA ALA A 121 12.44 5.26 12.56
C ALA A 121 13.18 5.14 11.21
N ARG A 122 13.30 3.93 10.67
CA ARG A 122 13.90 3.67 9.35
C ARG A 122 13.04 4.27 8.23
N LEU A 123 11.73 4.09 8.26
CA LEU A 123 10.81 4.70 7.29
C LEU A 123 10.88 6.24 7.33
N ARG A 124 10.96 6.85 8.51
CA ARG A 124 11.18 8.30 8.66
C ARG A 124 12.47 8.76 7.99
N LYS A 125 13.58 8.04 8.21
CA LYS A 125 14.87 8.34 7.58
C LYS A 125 14.79 8.20 6.05
N ALA A 126 14.12 7.16 5.53
CA ALA A 126 13.91 6.96 4.10
C ALA A 126 13.08 8.09 3.48
N LEU A 127 11.96 8.47 4.10
CA LEU A 127 11.09 9.57 3.65
C LEU A 127 11.84 10.90 3.65
N LYS A 128 12.64 11.18 4.70
CA LYS A 128 13.48 12.38 4.76
C LYS A 128 14.52 12.40 3.65
N HIS A 129 15.22 11.28 3.46
CA HIS A 129 16.22 11.15 2.40
C HIS A 129 15.60 11.33 1.02
N ALA A 130 14.44 10.72 0.76
CA ALA A 130 13.71 10.88 -0.49
C ALA A 130 13.34 12.35 -0.73
N TYR A 131 12.75 13.03 0.26
CA TYR A 131 12.42 14.46 0.17
C TYR A 131 13.64 15.33 -0.18
N ASP A 132 14.79 15.08 0.46
CA ASP A 132 16.01 15.85 0.23
C ASP A 132 16.66 15.57 -1.13
N ASN A 133 16.42 14.39 -1.73
CA ASN A 133 17.08 13.91 -2.94
C ASN A 133 16.12 13.73 -4.13
N ALA A 134 14.89 14.23 -4.03
CA ALA A 134 13.86 14.09 -5.05
C ALA A 134 14.13 14.92 -6.30
N GLY A 135 14.92 15.99 -6.18
CA GLY A 135 15.04 16.97 -7.27
C GLY A 135 13.68 17.59 -7.57
N ASP A 136 13.19 17.35 -8.78
CA ASP A 136 11.94 17.86 -9.34
C ASP A 136 10.81 16.81 -9.39
N LEU A 137 11.00 15.66 -8.75
CA LEU A 137 9.96 14.65 -8.57
C LEU A 137 8.98 15.08 -7.48
N GLN A 138 7.68 14.95 -7.75
CA GLN A 138 6.61 15.48 -6.90
C GLN A 138 5.67 14.39 -6.35
N TRP A 139 5.78 13.15 -6.82
CA TRP A 139 5.02 12.01 -6.31
C TRP A 139 5.95 11.00 -5.68
N PHE A 140 5.61 10.51 -4.50
CA PHE A 140 6.46 9.61 -3.72
C PHE A 140 5.71 8.32 -3.40
N PHE A 141 6.15 7.20 -3.97
CA PHE A 141 5.52 5.90 -3.77
C PHE A 141 6.34 5.03 -2.82
N VAL A 142 5.80 4.77 -1.63
CA VAL A 142 6.39 3.89 -0.62
C VAL A 142 5.89 2.47 -0.84
N ALA A 143 6.81 1.53 -0.97
CA ALA A 143 6.50 0.13 -1.26
C ALA A 143 7.38 -0.85 -0.46
N GLN A 144 6.87 -2.07 -0.36
CA GLN A 144 7.56 -3.22 0.21
C GLN A 144 8.21 -4.05 -0.91
N PRO A 145 9.18 -4.93 -0.60
CA PRO A 145 9.86 -5.72 -1.61
C PRO A 145 8.96 -6.85 -2.16
N THR A 146 7.82 -7.12 -1.51
CA THR A 146 6.77 -8.05 -1.94
C THR A 146 5.68 -7.39 -2.77
N THR A 147 5.75 -6.06 -2.95
CA THR A 147 4.81 -5.30 -3.78
C THR A 147 5.21 -5.47 -5.25
N PHE A 148 4.23 -5.70 -6.11
CA PHE A 148 4.33 -5.48 -7.56
C PHE A 148 3.46 -4.27 -7.90
N ALA A 149 4.02 -3.28 -8.60
CA ALA A 149 3.30 -2.07 -8.97
C ALA A 149 3.28 -1.86 -10.48
N ILE A 150 2.19 -1.27 -10.97
CA ILE A 150 2.06 -0.80 -12.35
C ILE A 150 2.15 0.72 -12.29
N ILE A 151 3.34 1.26 -12.55
CA ILE A 151 3.65 2.68 -12.30
C ILE A 151 2.87 3.59 -13.24
N GLU A 152 2.60 3.13 -14.45
CA GLU A 152 1.78 3.81 -15.45
C GLU A 152 0.34 3.99 -14.96
N ASN A 153 -0.23 2.98 -14.29
CA ASN A 153 -1.55 3.08 -13.66
C ASN A 153 -1.53 4.07 -12.50
N LEU A 154 -0.44 4.12 -11.72
CA LEU A 154 -0.26 5.16 -10.70
C LEU A 154 -0.22 6.55 -11.32
N LYS A 155 0.61 6.75 -12.35
CA LYS A 155 0.73 8.04 -13.03
C LYS A 155 -0.60 8.48 -13.62
N HIS A 156 -1.36 7.55 -14.19
CA HIS A 156 -2.72 7.80 -14.68
C HIS A 156 -3.67 8.26 -13.57
N LEU A 157 -3.62 7.62 -12.39
CA LEU A 157 -4.46 7.96 -11.25
C LEU A 157 -4.24 9.40 -10.75
N VAL A 158 -2.98 9.85 -10.73
CA VAL A 158 -2.61 11.17 -10.21
C VAL A 158 -2.51 12.25 -11.30
N LEU A 159 -2.75 11.91 -12.57
CA LEU A 159 -2.49 12.78 -13.73
C LEU A 159 -3.14 14.16 -13.65
N THR A 160 -4.34 14.25 -13.06
CA THR A 160 -5.10 15.50 -12.95
C THR A 160 -5.07 16.10 -11.56
N LYS A 161 -4.19 15.59 -10.68
CA LYS A 161 -4.07 16.04 -9.29
C LYS A 161 -2.95 17.05 -9.14
N ASP A 162 -3.14 18.00 -8.24
CA ASP A 162 -2.09 18.96 -7.88
C ASP A 162 -1.22 18.36 -6.75
N PRO A 163 0.07 18.10 -6.99
CA PRO A 163 0.96 17.59 -5.94
C PRO A 163 1.23 18.59 -4.81
N SER A 164 0.79 19.84 -4.96
CA SER A 164 0.81 20.89 -3.92
C SER A 164 -0.34 20.74 -2.93
N GLU A 165 -1.34 19.90 -3.21
CA GLU A 165 -2.42 19.60 -2.27
C GLU A 165 -1.96 18.59 -1.20
N PRO A 166 -2.33 18.75 0.07
CA PRO A 166 -1.80 17.96 1.17
C PRO A 166 -2.54 16.63 1.31
N PHE A 167 -2.32 15.68 0.41
CA PHE A 167 -2.96 14.36 0.50
C PHE A 167 -2.01 13.19 0.23
N TYR A 168 -2.42 12.03 0.69
CA TYR A 168 -1.75 10.76 0.42
C TYR A 168 -2.79 9.69 0.13
N LEU A 169 -2.45 8.79 -0.77
CA LEU A 169 -3.40 7.89 -1.42
C LEU A 169 -2.90 6.44 -1.39
N GLY A 170 -3.85 5.51 -1.38
CA GLY A 170 -3.63 4.07 -1.43
C GLY A 170 -4.91 3.33 -1.07
N HIS A 171 -4.82 2.23 -0.34
CA HIS A 171 -5.99 1.61 0.31
C HIS A 171 -6.27 2.29 1.65
N ALA A 172 -7.24 3.21 1.67
CA ALA A 172 -7.62 3.92 2.88
C ALA A 172 -8.39 2.99 3.83
N MET A 173 -8.05 3.05 5.10
CA MET A 173 -8.61 2.25 6.18
C MET A 173 -8.97 3.14 7.38
N LYS A 174 -9.88 2.65 8.23
CA LYS A 174 -10.28 3.32 9.46
C LYS A 174 -10.04 2.44 10.69
N SER A 175 -9.46 3.03 11.73
CA SER A 175 -9.26 2.40 13.04
C SER A 175 -9.66 3.39 14.12
N GLY A 176 -10.93 3.34 14.55
CA GLY A 176 -11.51 4.37 15.43
C GLY A 176 -11.64 5.71 14.69
N GLU A 177 -11.05 6.77 15.23
CA GLU A 177 -11.00 8.10 14.59
C GLU A 177 -9.73 8.35 13.75
N LEU A 178 -8.91 7.32 13.55
CA LEU A 178 -7.73 7.40 12.71
C LEU A 178 -8.06 6.83 11.33
N GLU A 179 -7.98 7.68 10.32
CA GLU A 179 -7.98 7.29 8.91
C GLU A 179 -6.53 7.23 8.43
N TYR A 180 -6.16 6.13 7.78
CA TYR A 180 -4.79 5.83 7.37
C TYR A 180 -4.77 5.07 6.06
N VAL A 181 -3.68 5.17 5.31
CA VAL A 181 -3.46 4.34 4.12
C VAL A 181 -2.64 3.13 4.52
N SER A 182 -3.11 1.93 4.17
CA SER A 182 -2.43 0.67 4.50
C SER A 182 -1.08 0.58 3.81
N TYR A 183 -0.01 0.39 4.59
CA TYR A 183 1.34 0.22 4.04
C TYR A 183 1.48 -1.05 3.19
N ASP A 184 0.70 -2.09 3.50
CA ASP A 184 0.64 -3.32 2.71
C ASP A 184 0.02 -3.13 1.33
N SER A 185 -0.67 -2.02 1.07
CA SER A 185 -1.19 -1.70 -0.26
C SER A 185 -0.25 -0.80 -1.08
N GLY A 186 0.82 -0.31 -0.47
CA GLY A 186 1.62 0.79 -1.01
C GLY A 186 1.00 2.15 -0.69
N ILE A 187 1.84 3.16 -0.43
CA ILE A 187 1.42 4.51 -0.04
C ILE A 187 1.98 5.50 -1.04
N VAL A 188 1.15 6.36 -1.60
CA VAL A 188 1.61 7.45 -2.46
C VAL A 188 1.38 8.78 -1.76
N LEU A 189 2.43 9.56 -1.61
CA LEU A 189 2.40 10.90 -1.01
C LEU A 189 2.54 11.94 -2.11
N SER A 190 1.68 12.95 -2.08
CA SER A 190 1.92 14.22 -2.78
C SER A 190 3.16 14.91 -2.22
N TYR A 191 3.73 15.83 -2.99
CA TYR A 191 4.87 16.64 -2.56
C TYR A 191 4.57 17.40 -1.26
N GLU A 192 3.41 18.06 -1.18
CA GLU A 192 3.04 18.81 0.01
C GLU A 192 2.81 17.90 1.23
N ALA A 193 2.24 16.69 1.05
CA ALA A 193 2.11 15.73 2.14
C ALA A 193 3.48 15.29 2.69
N LEU A 194 4.43 14.93 1.82
CA LEU A 194 5.76 14.52 2.26
C LEU A 194 6.52 15.67 2.94
N LYS A 195 6.43 16.89 2.38
CA LYS A 195 7.04 18.10 2.98
C LYS A 195 6.53 18.35 4.39
N ARG A 196 5.21 18.28 4.60
CA ARG A 196 4.60 18.44 5.93
C ARG A 196 5.02 17.34 6.89
N LEU A 197 5.05 16.09 6.42
CA LEU A 197 5.49 14.94 7.20
C LEU A 197 6.93 15.09 7.68
N VAL A 198 7.84 15.45 6.79
CA VAL A 198 9.25 15.69 7.09
C VAL A 198 9.43 16.80 8.12
N ASN A 199 8.69 17.90 7.98
CA ASN A 199 8.78 19.03 8.91
C ASN A 199 8.26 18.68 10.30
N VAL A 200 7.25 17.81 10.43
CA VAL A 200 6.69 17.42 11.73
C VAL A 200 7.51 16.35 12.46
N PHE A 201 8.47 15.67 11.79
CA PHE A 201 9.30 14.64 12.43
C PHE A 201 10.03 15.12 13.70
N GLN A 202 10.42 16.39 13.78
CA GLN A 202 11.11 16.93 14.96
C GLN A 202 10.17 17.22 16.14
N ASP A 203 8.85 17.33 15.89
CA ASP A 203 7.83 17.57 16.89
C ASP A 203 7.42 16.25 17.55
N GLN A 204 8.05 15.91 18.68
CA GLN A 204 7.80 14.64 19.36
C GLN A 204 6.37 14.50 19.90
N ASP A 205 5.66 15.61 20.11
CA ASP A 205 4.28 15.59 20.60
C ASP A 205 3.29 15.22 19.49
N LYS A 206 3.54 15.67 18.26
CA LYS A 206 2.71 15.34 17.10
C LYS A 206 3.18 14.09 16.35
N CYS A 207 4.49 13.84 16.32
CA CYS A 207 5.10 12.76 15.56
C CYS A 207 6.24 12.09 16.34
N PRO A 208 5.91 11.28 17.37
CA PRO A 208 6.91 10.61 18.18
C PRO A 208 7.75 9.64 17.34
N GLU A 209 9.07 9.65 17.55
CA GLU A 209 9.98 8.71 16.88
C GLU A 209 9.89 7.30 17.45
N ARG A 210 9.51 7.19 18.73
CA ARG A 210 9.25 5.91 19.39
C ARG A 210 7.86 5.98 19.98
N GLY A 211 7.04 4.95 19.71
CA GLY A 211 5.66 4.89 20.19
C GLY A 211 5.57 5.21 21.69
N ARG A 212 4.68 6.14 22.05
CA ARG A 212 4.39 6.51 23.45
C ARG A 212 3.52 5.48 24.18
N THR A 213 3.04 4.47 23.44
CA THR A 213 2.06 3.48 23.89
C THR A 213 2.70 2.16 24.26
N LEU A 214 2.08 1.43 25.21
CA LEU A 214 2.47 0.06 25.59
C LEU A 214 2.45 -0.93 24.40
N TRP A 215 1.71 -0.59 23.35
CA TRP A 215 1.58 -1.35 22.11
C TRP A 215 2.22 -0.58 20.97
N LYS A 216 3.14 -1.21 20.23
CA LYS A 216 3.75 -0.63 19.03
C LYS A 216 2.69 -0.56 17.92
N LEU A 217 2.35 0.66 17.50
CA LEU A 217 1.51 0.88 16.32
C LEU A 217 2.26 0.42 15.05
N SER A 218 1.53 -0.03 14.04
CA SER A 218 2.08 -0.28 12.72
C SER A 218 2.57 1.02 12.06
N GLU A 219 3.52 0.92 11.14
CA GLU A 219 4.19 2.05 10.51
C GLU A 219 3.22 2.97 9.76
N ASP A 220 2.19 2.42 9.11
CA ASP A 220 1.11 3.18 8.47
C ASP A 220 0.30 4.02 9.47
N LYS A 221 -0.05 3.44 10.63
CA LYS A 221 -0.75 4.16 11.70
C LYS A 221 0.15 5.23 12.32
N GLN A 222 1.44 4.96 12.49
CA GLN A 222 2.39 5.97 12.98
C GLN A 222 2.53 7.13 11.98
N LEU A 223 2.63 6.83 10.69
CA LEU A 223 2.63 7.82 9.61
C LEU A 223 1.34 8.66 9.62
N ALA A 224 0.18 8.02 9.72
CA ALA A 224 -1.11 8.71 9.76
C ALA A 224 -1.26 9.61 11.00
N VAL A 225 -0.77 9.18 12.18
CA VAL A 225 -0.75 10.01 13.39
C VAL A 225 0.06 11.29 13.17
N CYS A 226 1.24 11.18 12.54
CA CYS A 226 2.05 12.36 12.21
C CYS A 226 1.35 13.30 11.22
N LEU A 227 0.70 12.74 10.20
CA LEU A 227 0.01 13.51 9.16
C LEU A 227 -1.26 14.20 9.66
N LYS A 228 -2.00 13.57 10.58
CA LYS A 228 -3.29 14.05 11.11
C LYS A 228 -3.22 15.50 11.62
N TYR A 229 -2.13 15.87 12.29
CA TYR A 229 -1.95 17.22 12.85
C TYR A 229 -1.37 18.25 11.87
N THR A 230 -1.08 17.84 10.64
CA THR A 230 -0.50 18.70 9.60
C THR A 230 -1.51 19.08 8.52
N GLY A 231 -2.78 18.69 8.67
CA GLY A 231 -3.83 18.94 7.68
C GLY A 231 -3.66 18.13 6.40
N VAL A 232 -2.96 17.00 6.49
CA VAL A 232 -2.84 16.02 5.40
C VAL A 232 -3.92 14.95 5.58
N PHE A 233 -4.64 14.62 4.50
CA PHE A 233 -5.75 13.67 4.52
C PHE A 233 -5.49 12.43 3.66
N ALA A 234 -6.06 11.31 4.08
CA ALA A 234 -5.97 10.02 3.38
C ALA A 234 -7.05 9.93 2.29
N GLU A 235 -6.68 9.41 1.13
CA GLU A 235 -7.56 9.22 -0.03
C GLU A 235 -7.55 7.76 -0.46
N ASN A 236 -8.74 7.18 -0.72
CA ASN A 236 -8.85 5.84 -1.27
C ASN A 236 -8.73 5.87 -2.80
N GLY A 237 -7.81 5.09 -3.37
CA GLY A 237 -7.68 4.98 -4.82
C GLY A 237 -8.69 3.99 -5.42
N GLU A 238 -9.58 4.47 -6.28
CA GLU A 238 -10.63 3.65 -6.92
C GLU A 238 -10.75 3.91 -8.42
N ASP A 239 -11.22 2.90 -9.16
CA ASP A 239 -11.59 3.09 -10.56
C ASP A 239 -12.99 3.72 -10.73
N ALA A 240 -13.39 3.90 -11.99
CA ALA A 240 -14.70 4.44 -12.34
C ALA A 240 -15.88 3.62 -11.76
N HIS A 241 -15.69 2.32 -11.56
CA HIS A 241 -16.68 1.39 -11.03
C HIS A 241 -16.60 1.22 -9.51
N GLY A 242 -15.69 1.92 -8.84
CA GLY A 242 -15.50 1.84 -7.38
C GLY A 242 -14.63 0.67 -6.93
N LYS A 243 -13.94 -0.03 -7.84
CA LYS A 243 -12.99 -1.07 -7.44
C LYS A 243 -11.71 -0.42 -6.93
N GLY A 244 -11.18 -0.94 -5.81
CA GLY A 244 -9.91 -0.49 -5.26
C GLY A 244 -8.74 -0.71 -6.24
N LEU A 245 -7.86 0.28 -6.32
CA LEU A 245 -6.66 0.22 -7.16
C LEU A 245 -5.43 -0.29 -6.42
N PHE A 246 -5.41 -0.16 -5.09
CA PHE A 246 -4.26 -0.54 -4.26
C PHE A 246 -4.59 -1.81 -3.48
N ASN A 247 -4.04 -2.95 -3.90
CA ASN A 247 -4.38 -4.23 -3.28
C ASN A 247 -3.32 -4.64 -2.25
N SER A 248 -3.76 -4.90 -1.02
CA SER A 248 -2.91 -5.43 0.06
C SER A 248 -2.68 -6.95 -0.02
N LYS A 249 -3.25 -7.62 -1.01
CA LYS A 249 -3.15 -9.08 -1.23
C LYS A 249 -2.53 -9.39 -2.58
N SER A 250 -2.11 -10.64 -2.74
CA SER A 250 -1.55 -11.13 -4.00
C SER A 250 -2.67 -11.31 -5.03
N ILE A 251 -2.33 -11.20 -6.31
CA ILE A 251 -3.29 -11.45 -7.39
C ILE A 251 -3.91 -12.86 -7.29
N GLU A 252 -3.11 -13.87 -6.91
CA GLU A 252 -3.59 -15.24 -6.71
C GLU A 252 -4.64 -15.33 -5.59
N SER A 253 -4.41 -14.64 -4.47
CA SER A 253 -5.38 -14.60 -3.36
C SER A 253 -6.68 -13.92 -3.79
N LEU A 254 -6.59 -12.80 -4.51
CA LEU A 254 -7.77 -12.06 -4.98
C LEU A 254 -8.57 -12.86 -6.01
N ILE A 255 -7.88 -13.51 -6.95
CA ILE A 255 -8.51 -14.43 -7.92
C ILE A 255 -9.19 -15.57 -7.18
N SER A 256 -8.53 -16.19 -6.20
CA SER A 256 -9.09 -17.29 -5.41
C SER A 256 -10.35 -16.87 -4.63
N GLU A 257 -10.33 -15.67 -4.05
CA GLU A 257 -11.49 -15.06 -3.40
C GLU A 257 -12.62 -14.79 -4.40
N SER A 258 -12.30 -14.21 -5.56
CA SER A 258 -13.28 -13.98 -6.64
C SER A 258 -13.87 -15.28 -7.18
N MET A 259 -13.09 -16.36 -7.30
CA MET A 259 -13.58 -17.68 -7.69
C MET A 259 -14.60 -18.23 -6.69
N LYS A 260 -14.42 -17.94 -5.40
CA LYS A 260 -15.35 -18.36 -4.35
C LYS A 260 -16.62 -17.51 -4.35
N ASP A 261 -16.48 -16.20 -4.49
CA ASP A 261 -17.59 -15.25 -4.33
C ASP A 261 -18.39 -15.02 -5.61
N ASN A 262 -17.73 -15.11 -6.78
CA ASN A 262 -18.27 -14.85 -8.12
C ASN A 262 -17.81 -15.94 -9.13
N PRO A 263 -18.12 -17.23 -8.92
CA PRO A 263 -17.57 -18.34 -9.71
C PRO A 263 -17.89 -18.27 -11.20
N SER A 264 -18.99 -17.62 -11.60
CA SER A 264 -19.38 -17.46 -13.00
C SER A 264 -18.75 -16.26 -13.70
N ASN A 265 -18.09 -15.36 -12.97
CA ASN A 265 -17.49 -14.15 -13.53
C ASN A 265 -16.23 -13.73 -12.76
N VAL A 266 -15.26 -14.65 -12.72
CA VAL A 266 -14.02 -14.48 -11.93
C VAL A 266 -13.19 -13.30 -12.42
N VAL A 267 -13.13 -13.11 -13.74
CA VAL A 267 -12.31 -12.07 -14.39
C VAL A 267 -12.86 -10.69 -14.07
N GLU A 268 -14.16 -10.46 -14.26
CA GLU A 268 -14.76 -9.16 -13.92
C GLU A 268 -14.91 -9.01 -12.39
N GLY A 269 -15.07 -10.11 -11.66
CA GLY A 269 -15.19 -10.11 -10.21
C GLY A 269 -13.88 -9.82 -9.49
N CYS A 270 -12.73 -10.20 -10.06
CA CYS A 270 -11.44 -9.83 -9.53
C CYS A 270 -10.98 -8.53 -10.15
N CYS A 271 -10.76 -7.59 -9.25
CA CYS A 271 -9.73 -6.58 -9.39
C CYS A 271 -10.05 -5.53 -10.47
N SER A 272 -9.44 -4.36 -10.33
CA SER A 272 -9.55 -3.34 -11.36
C SER A 272 -8.56 -3.64 -12.48
N ASP A 273 -8.96 -3.43 -13.74
CA ASP A 273 -8.04 -3.44 -14.88
C ASP A 273 -6.98 -2.33 -14.77
N MET A 274 -7.27 -1.30 -13.98
CA MET A 274 -6.36 -0.18 -13.69
C MET A 274 -5.67 -0.32 -12.33
N ALA A 275 -5.61 -1.54 -11.76
CA ALA A 275 -4.96 -1.78 -10.48
C ALA A 275 -3.51 -1.24 -10.48
N VAL A 276 -3.15 -0.56 -9.40
CA VAL A 276 -1.83 0.05 -9.20
C VAL A 276 -0.90 -0.92 -8.49
N THR A 277 -1.38 -1.64 -7.47
CA THR A 277 -0.53 -2.53 -6.67
C THR A 277 -1.17 -3.87 -6.39
N PHE A 278 -0.31 -4.87 -6.21
CA PHE A 278 -0.58 -6.15 -5.55
C PHE A 278 0.56 -6.41 -4.57
N ASN A 279 0.26 -6.91 -3.38
CA ASN A 279 1.28 -7.21 -2.36
C ASN A 279 1.29 -8.69 -1.96
N GLY A 280 2.28 -9.11 -1.15
CA GLY A 280 2.47 -10.51 -0.78
C GLY A 280 2.84 -11.40 -1.98
N MET A 281 3.42 -10.81 -3.03
CA MET A 281 3.83 -11.51 -4.23
C MET A 281 5.18 -12.18 -3.98
N SER A 282 5.28 -13.47 -4.30
CA SER A 282 6.55 -14.18 -4.39
C SER A 282 7.39 -13.66 -5.58
N PRO A 283 8.72 -13.88 -5.56
CA PRO A 283 9.59 -13.49 -6.68
C PRO A 283 9.11 -14.02 -8.04
N ASN A 284 8.67 -15.28 -8.07
CA ASN A 284 8.15 -15.90 -9.29
C ASN A 284 6.86 -15.24 -9.76
N GLN A 285 5.94 -14.92 -8.85
CA GLN A 285 4.70 -14.22 -9.21
C GLN A 285 5.00 -12.81 -9.76
N MET A 286 5.96 -12.09 -9.20
CA MET A 286 6.38 -10.78 -9.73
C MET A 286 6.94 -10.89 -11.15
N GLN A 287 7.76 -11.91 -11.43
CA GLN A 287 8.28 -12.17 -12.78
C GLN A 287 7.18 -12.58 -13.76
N VAL A 288 6.21 -13.38 -13.32
CA VAL A 288 5.03 -13.72 -14.14
C VAL A 288 4.18 -12.48 -14.44
N MET A 289 3.97 -11.59 -13.46
CA MET A 289 3.29 -10.32 -13.69
C MET A 289 4.06 -9.43 -14.64
N MET A 290 5.39 -9.33 -14.50
CA MET A 290 6.24 -8.56 -15.42
C MET A 290 6.09 -9.06 -16.86
N PHE A 291 6.15 -10.38 -17.05
CA PHE A 291 5.92 -11.00 -18.35
C PHE A 291 4.49 -10.75 -18.85
N GLY A 292 3.47 -10.92 -18.00
CA GLY A 292 2.07 -10.78 -18.37
C GLY A 292 1.62 -9.36 -18.70
N VAL A 293 2.12 -8.37 -17.95
CA VAL A 293 1.72 -6.95 -18.08
C VAL A 293 2.52 -6.25 -19.17
N TYR A 294 3.84 -6.46 -19.25
CA TYR A 294 4.70 -5.63 -20.11
C TYR A 294 5.23 -6.35 -21.36
N ARG A 295 5.16 -7.69 -21.43
CA ARG A 295 5.80 -8.45 -22.53
C ARG A 295 4.85 -9.33 -23.34
N LEU A 296 3.86 -9.94 -22.69
CA LEU A 296 2.92 -10.85 -23.30
C LEU A 296 1.82 -10.05 -24.00
N ARG A 297 1.68 -10.22 -25.31
CA ARG A 297 0.62 -9.59 -26.10
C ARG A 297 -0.02 -10.58 -27.07
N PRO A 298 -1.35 -10.64 -27.17
CA PRO A 298 -2.01 -11.38 -28.25
C PRO A 298 -1.84 -10.63 -29.57
N TYR A 299 -1.47 -11.33 -30.64
CA TYR A 299 -1.35 -10.70 -31.95
C TYR A 299 -2.68 -10.10 -32.41
N GLY A 300 -2.68 -8.82 -32.78
CA GLY A 300 -3.88 -8.10 -33.25
C GLY A 300 -4.79 -7.54 -32.16
N HIS A 301 -4.47 -7.77 -30.87
CA HIS A 301 -5.12 -7.09 -29.75
C HIS A 301 -4.23 -5.94 -29.28
N ASP A 302 -4.78 -4.73 -29.28
CA ASP A 302 -4.07 -3.52 -28.89
C ASP A 302 -4.92 -2.75 -27.87
N PHE A 303 -4.33 -2.44 -26.72
CA PHE A 303 -4.93 -1.55 -25.73
C PHE A 303 -4.64 -0.13 -26.19
N ARG A 304 -5.55 0.44 -26.99
CA ARG A 304 -5.45 1.85 -27.39
C ARG A 304 -5.83 2.75 -26.23
N ASP A 305 -4.91 2.93 -25.31
CA ASP A 305 -5.01 3.98 -24.32
C ASP A 305 -4.63 5.31 -24.95
N LEU A 306 -5.34 6.37 -24.55
CA LEU A 306 -5.12 7.73 -25.06
C LEU A 306 -3.82 8.34 -24.55
N LEU A 307 -3.17 7.66 -23.60
CA LEU A 307 -1.99 8.10 -22.88
C LEU A 307 -0.97 6.95 -22.84
N GLU A 308 0.26 7.27 -23.20
CA GLU A 308 1.40 6.39 -23.00
C GLU A 308 2.40 7.10 -22.07
N PHE A 309 2.73 6.44 -20.95
CA PHE A 309 3.80 6.89 -20.07
C PHE A 309 5.09 6.22 -20.51
N TYR A 310 5.92 6.96 -21.22
CA TYR A 310 7.22 6.43 -21.62
C TYR A 310 8.18 6.39 -20.43
N PRO A 311 9.05 5.38 -20.40
CA PRO A 311 10.11 5.34 -19.42
C PRO A 311 11.12 6.47 -19.66
N PRO A 312 11.89 6.91 -18.63
CA PRO A 312 12.89 7.96 -18.79
C PRO A 312 13.91 7.64 -19.89
N GLU A 313 14.38 8.65 -20.63
CA GLU A 313 15.39 8.43 -21.68
C GLU A 313 16.64 7.72 -21.11
N GLY A 314 17.00 6.58 -21.71
CA GLY A 314 18.16 5.79 -21.29
C GLY A 314 17.92 4.86 -20.09
N SER A 315 16.68 4.74 -19.60
CA SER A 315 16.34 3.71 -18.62
C SER A 315 16.41 2.32 -19.24
N ASP A 316 16.93 1.34 -18.49
CA ASP A 316 16.90 -0.08 -18.85
C ASP A 316 15.52 -0.68 -18.57
N ASN A 317 14.51 -0.11 -19.23
CA ASN A 317 13.13 -0.55 -19.16
C ASN A 317 12.91 -1.41 -20.42
N ASP A 318 12.65 -2.70 -20.19
CA ASP A 318 12.60 -3.81 -21.16
C ASP A 318 12.25 -3.48 -22.62
#